data_AF-A0A4S8RPH6-F1
#
_entry.id   AF-A0A4S8RPH6-F1
#
_cell.length_a   1.000
_cell.length_b   1.000
_cell.length_c   1.000
_cell.angle_alpha   90.00
_cell.angle_beta   90.00
_cell.angle_gamma   90.00
#
_symmetry.space_group_name_H-M   'P 1'
#
loop_
_entity.id
_entity.type
_entity.pdbx_description
1 polymer ?
#
loop_
_entity_poly.entity_id
_entity_poly.type
_entity_poly.pdbx_seq_one_letter_code
_entity_poly.pdbx_strand_id
1 'polypeptide(L)'
;MKRIVFSSVLIAGLIAVLGQINAAHYGDLFTSRPNSGQQQPMVYSAKFKECIAEEDFPVKAVTKFVNAFKESGRDMEKVEASIKKYGSSLDSTLKNLSYIDAHDFLHKQFQHSKDLILNHEISEIQEHYHREIMRLCYENDRLLNLDSDIGAP
;
A
#
# COMPACT_ATOMS: atom_id res chain seq x y z
N MET A 1 -34.64 -28.07 -34.61
CA MET A 1 -34.50 -28.13 -33.13
C MET A 1 -33.59 -29.29 -32.74
N LYS A 2 -32.87 -29.15 -31.60
CA LYS A 2 -31.85 -30.02 -30.95
C LYS A 2 -30.41 -29.53 -31.18
N ARG A 3 -29.94 -28.48 -30.48
CA ARG A 3 -29.32 -28.43 -29.12
C ARG A 3 -28.07 -29.31 -29.01
N ILE A 4 -26.91 -28.70 -29.23
CA ILE A 4 -25.60 -29.24 -28.84
C ILE A 4 -25.27 -28.67 -27.46
N VAL A 5 -24.94 -29.57 -26.55
CA VAL A 5 -24.79 -29.37 -25.11
C VAL A 5 -23.36 -28.95 -24.80
N PHE A 6 -23.23 -28.01 -23.86
CA PHE A 6 -21.98 -27.53 -23.27
C PHE A 6 -21.08 -28.67 -22.80
N SER A 7 -19.78 -28.57 -23.08
CA SER A 7 -18.75 -29.25 -22.30
C SER A 7 -17.75 -28.20 -21.83
N SER A 8 -18.04 -27.72 -20.62
CA SER A 8 -17.15 -26.97 -19.74
C SER A 8 -15.97 -27.85 -19.34
N VAL A 9 -14.80 -27.58 -19.89
CA VAL A 9 -13.55 -28.12 -19.34
C VAL A 9 -13.09 -27.18 -18.23
N LEU A 10 -13.19 -27.71 -17.02
CA LEU A 10 -12.55 -27.23 -15.79
C LEU A 10 -11.09 -26.84 -16.03
N ILE A 11 -10.77 -25.55 -15.91
CA ILE A 11 -9.41 -25.10 -15.59
C ILE A 11 -9.41 -24.85 -14.08
N ALA A 12 -9.22 -25.93 -13.33
CA ALA A 12 -8.88 -25.86 -11.93
C ALA A 12 -7.34 -25.82 -11.81
N GLY A 13 -6.87 -24.87 -11.00
CA GLY A 13 -5.60 -24.99 -10.28
C GLY A 13 -4.38 -24.45 -10.99
N LEU A 14 -4.04 -23.19 -10.71
CA LEU A 14 -2.66 -22.74 -10.50
C LEU A 14 -2.63 -21.31 -9.97
N ILE A 15 -2.92 -21.13 -8.68
CA ILE A 15 -2.26 -20.10 -7.86
C ILE A 15 -2.02 -20.71 -6.48
N ALA A 16 -0.98 -21.53 -6.39
CA ALA A 16 -0.25 -21.75 -5.16
C ALA A 16 1.17 -21.28 -5.44
N VAL A 17 1.57 -20.15 -4.85
CA VAL A 17 2.86 -19.86 -4.20
C VAL A 17 2.83 -18.36 -3.88
N LEU A 18 2.32 -17.99 -2.71
CA LEU A 18 2.80 -16.84 -1.92
C LEU A 18 2.49 -17.15 -0.46
N GLY A 19 3.28 -18.06 0.10
CA GLY A 19 3.16 -18.50 1.48
C GLY A 19 4.46 -19.10 1.96
N GLN A 20 5.53 -18.29 1.99
CA GLN A 20 6.73 -18.57 2.78
C GLN A 20 7.32 -17.24 3.29
N ILE A 21 6.58 -16.59 4.20
CA ILE A 21 7.20 -15.70 5.17
C ILE A 21 7.61 -16.61 6.32
N ASN A 22 8.90 -16.67 6.61
CA ASN A 22 9.46 -17.42 7.73
C ASN A 22 8.80 -16.97 9.04
N ALA A 23 7.89 -17.78 9.58
CA ALA A 23 7.25 -17.60 10.88
C ALA A 23 8.12 -18.17 12.03
N ALA A 24 9.43 -17.89 11.99
CA ALA A 24 10.38 -18.37 12.98
C ALA A 24 11.29 -17.23 13.45
N HIS A 25 10.70 -16.16 14.01
CA HIS A 25 11.44 -15.23 14.88
C HIS A 25 10.57 -14.34 15.80
N TYR A 26 9.32 -14.71 16.09
CA TYR A 26 8.44 -13.96 17.02
C TYR A 26 8.05 -14.76 18.28
N GLY A 27 8.89 -15.72 18.67
CA GLY A 27 8.63 -16.59 19.81
C GLY A 27 9.50 -16.29 21.01
N ASP A 28 9.59 -15.04 21.49
CA ASP A 28 10.07 -14.80 22.87
C ASP A 28 9.79 -13.39 23.47
N LEU A 29 8.59 -12.81 23.30
CA LEU A 29 8.30 -11.51 23.94
C LEU A 29 7.01 -11.41 24.75
N PHE A 30 6.32 -12.52 25.00
CA PHE A 30 5.09 -12.52 25.82
C PHE A 30 5.04 -13.69 26.80
N THR A 31 5.94 -13.69 27.78
CA THR A 31 5.72 -14.39 29.05
C THR A 31 5.66 -13.37 30.18
N SER A 32 4.56 -12.64 30.27
CA SER A 32 4.17 -11.96 31.50
C SER A 32 2.65 -11.90 31.54
N ARG A 33 2.09 -12.77 32.37
CA ARG A 33 0.67 -12.76 32.78
C ARG A 33 0.37 -11.45 33.50
N PRO A 34 -0.78 -10.81 33.26
CA PRO A 34 -1.43 -10.13 34.37
C PRO A 34 -2.93 -10.41 34.46
N ASN A 35 -3.38 -10.26 35.70
CA ASN A 35 -4.74 -10.38 36.17
C ASN A 35 -5.72 -9.45 35.45
N SER A 36 -6.96 -9.91 35.40
CA SER A 36 -8.17 -9.16 35.11
C SER A 36 -8.22 -7.82 35.88
N GLY A 37 -8.19 -6.73 35.14
CA GLY A 37 -8.58 -5.40 35.59
C GLY A 37 -9.05 -4.63 34.37
N GLN A 38 -10.35 -4.32 34.32
CA GLN A 38 -10.91 -3.47 33.28
C GLN A 38 -10.18 -2.12 33.31
N GLN A 39 -9.39 -1.84 32.28
CA GLN A 39 -8.92 -0.49 31.99
C GLN A 39 -9.58 -0.06 30.69
N GLN A 40 -10.34 1.03 30.78
CA GLN A 40 -10.92 1.72 29.63
C GLN A 40 -9.82 2.02 28.60
N PRO A 41 -10.13 2.00 27.29
CA PRO A 41 -9.12 2.20 26.26
C PRO A 41 -8.55 3.60 26.39
N MET A 42 -7.28 3.64 26.78
CA MET A 42 -6.43 4.83 26.79
C MET A 42 -6.51 5.46 25.40
N VAL A 43 -7.02 6.68 25.34
CA VAL A 43 -7.04 7.51 24.12
C VAL A 43 -5.59 7.66 23.66
N TYR A 44 -5.24 6.92 22.61
CA TYR A 44 -3.89 6.85 22.07
C TYR A 44 -3.64 8.09 21.19
N SER A 45 -3.48 9.27 21.81
CA SER A 45 -3.07 10.50 21.14
C SER A 45 -1.54 10.55 20.94
N ALA A 46 -0.93 9.43 20.59
CA ALA A 46 0.48 9.40 20.25
C ALA A 46 0.63 9.90 18.81
N LYS A 47 1.01 11.17 18.65
CA LYS A 47 1.58 11.67 17.40
C LYS A 47 2.71 10.73 16.98
N PHE A 48 2.49 9.90 15.97
CA PHE A 48 3.55 9.07 15.43
C PHE A 48 4.56 10.00 14.77
N LYS A 49 5.73 10.15 15.39
CA LYS A 49 6.86 10.92 14.86
C LYS A 49 7.43 10.34 13.56
N GLU A 50 6.91 9.20 13.11
CA GLU A 50 7.43 8.40 12.02
C GLU A 50 6.61 8.55 10.73
N CYS A 51 5.75 9.58 10.60
CA CYS A 51 4.98 9.81 9.38
C CYS A 51 5.88 9.88 8.15
N ILE A 52 5.34 9.49 7.00
CA ILE A 52 6.01 9.70 5.71
C ILE A 52 6.18 11.21 5.52
N ALA A 53 7.42 11.64 5.31
CA ALA A 53 7.77 13.02 5.10
C ALA A 53 8.12 13.31 3.63
N GLU A 54 8.07 14.58 3.21
CA GLU A 54 8.37 14.95 1.82
C GLU A 54 9.83 14.65 1.46
N GLU A 55 10.72 14.78 2.44
CA GLU A 55 12.13 14.42 2.35
C GLU A 55 12.39 12.92 2.14
N ASP A 56 11.40 12.04 2.40
CA ASP A 56 11.55 10.60 2.19
C ASP A 56 11.47 10.21 0.71
N PHE A 57 11.00 11.10 -0.16
CA PHE A 57 10.92 10.84 -1.59
C PHE A 57 12.32 10.82 -2.23
N PRO A 58 12.57 9.91 -3.19
CA PRO A 58 13.87 9.81 -3.85
C PRO A 58 14.14 11.07 -4.69
N VAL A 59 15.28 11.72 -4.41
CA VAL A 59 15.78 12.94 -5.10
C VAL A 59 16.27 12.66 -6.53
N LYS A 60 16.11 11.44 -7.04
CA LYS A 60 16.46 11.10 -8.42
C LYS A 60 15.73 12.07 -9.35
N ALA A 61 16.52 12.82 -10.14
CA ALA A 61 15.98 13.77 -11.11
C ALA A 61 14.88 13.07 -11.89
N VAL A 62 13.65 13.61 -11.82
CA VAL A 62 12.54 13.15 -12.63
C VAL A 62 13.08 13.18 -14.06
N THR A 63 13.40 12.01 -14.61
CA THR A 63 13.74 11.86 -16.03
C THR A 63 12.67 12.61 -16.78
N LYS A 64 13.03 13.40 -17.81
CA LYS A 64 12.15 14.38 -18.49
C LYS A 64 10.93 13.69 -19.10
N PHE A 65 10.01 13.28 -18.23
CA PHE A 65 8.90 12.41 -18.51
C PHE A 65 7.96 13.17 -19.44
N VAL A 66 7.80 14.48 -19.21
CA VAL A 66 6.91 15.40 -19.92
C VAL A 66 7.09 15.41 -21.45
N ASN A 67 8.28 15.06 -21.96
CA ASN A 67 8.54 15.07 -23.40
C ASN A 67 8.30 13.70 -24.07
N ALA A 68 8.62 12.59 -23.41
CA ALA A 68 8.22 11.24 -23.87
C ALA A 68 6.70 10.99 -23.68
N PHE A 69 6.09 11.72 -22.74
CA PHE A 69 4.66 11.78 -22.39
C PHE A 69 3.70 12.05 -23.55
N LYS A 70 4.12 12.82 -24.56
CA LYS A 70 3.25 13.23 -25.67
C LYS A 70 3.08 12.15 -26.73
N GLU A 71 3.99 11.18 -26.81
CA GLU A 71 4.03 10.22 -27.91
C GLU A 71 3.33 8.89 -27.60
N SER A 72 3.10 8.55 -26.32
CA SER A 72 2.65 7.22 -25.87
C SER A 72 1.18 7.10 -25.44
N GLY A 73 0.35 8.14 -25.61
CA GLY A 73 -0.95 8.38 -24.94
C GLY A 73 -1.84 7.19 -24.51
N ARG A 74 -1.94 6.09 -25.27
CA ARG A 74 -2.71 4.89 -24.87
C ARG A 74 -2.12 4.16 -23.66
N ASP A 75 -0.80 4.14 -23.53
CA ASP A 75 -0.14 3.45 -22.42
C ASP A 75 -0.28 4.23 -21.11
N MET A 76 -0.39 5.56 -21.19
CA MET A 76 -0.65 6.42 -20.03
C MET A 76 -2.06 6.27 -19.48
N GLU A 77 -3.09 6.21 -20.34
CA GLU A 77 -4.47 5.99 -19.88
C GLU A 77 -4.60 4.70 -19.06
N LYS A 78 -3.88 3.64 -19.46
CA LYS A 78 -3.84 2.38 -18.70
C LYS A 78 -3.14 2.53 -17.36
N VAL A 79 -2.07 3.32 -17.30
CA VAL A 79 -1.30 3.56 -16.07
C VAL A 79 -2.13 4.40 -15.10
N GLU A 80 -2.77 5.47 -15.57
CA GLU A 80 -3.71 6.28 -14.78
C GLU A 80 -4.89 5.45 -14.28
N ALA A 81 -5.48 4.59 -15.13
CA ALA A 81 -6.53 3.67 -14.72
C ALA A 81 -6.04 2.70 -13.63
N SER A 82 -4.79 2.24 -13.73
CA SER A 82 -4.16 1.36 -12.74
C SER A 82 -3.90 2.09 -11.41
N ILE A 83 -3.44 3.35 -11.46
CA ILE A 83 -3.25 4.21 -10.28
C ILE A 83 -4.60 4.45 -9.59
N LYS A 84 -5.64 4.79 -10.36
CA LYS A 84 -6.99 5.00 -9.83
C LYS A 84 -7.53 3.74 -9.15
N LYS A 85 -7.36 2.57 -9.77
CA LYS A 85 -7.75 1.28 -9.20
C LYS A 85 -6.97 0.98 -7.93
N TYR A 86 -5.66 1.26 -7.91
CA TYR A 86 -4.83 1.14 -6.73
C TYR A 86 -5.37 2.02 -5.60
N GLY A 87 -5.62 3.32 -5.85
CA GLY A 87 -6.19 4.24 -4.87
C GLY A 87 -7.52 3.75 -4.28
N SER A 88 -8.45 3.28 -5.11
CA SER A 88 -9.72 2.71 -4.60
C SER A 88 -9.51 1.44 -3.75
N SER A 89 -8.51 0.64 -4.09
CA SER A 89 -8.16 -0.56 -3.31
C SER A 89 -7.52 -0.18 -1.99
N LEU A 90 -6.61 0.80 -2.01
CA LEU A 90 -5.97 1.39 -0.85
C LEU A 90 -7.02 1.92 0.14
N ASP A 91 -7.95 2.77 -0.32
CA ASP A 91 -9.03 3.31 0.51
C ASP A 91 -9.84 2.20 1.18
N SER A 92 -10.15 1.14 0.43
CA SER A 92 -10.90 -0.01 0.94
C SER A 92 -10.08 -0.79 1.97
N THR A 93 -8.79 -0.98 1.74
CA THR A 93 -7.88 -1.61 2.70
C THR A 93 -7.79 -0.80 3.99
N LEU A 94 -7.52 0.50 3.90
CA LEU A 94 -7.33 1.37 5.07
C LEU A 94 -8.59 1.43 5.96
N LYS A 95 -9.79 1.43 5.37
CA LYS A 95 -11.06 1.39 6.12
C LYS A 95 -11.25 0.13 6.98
N ASN A 96 -10.53 -0.95 6.66
CA ASN A 96 -10.61 -2.23 7.36
C ASN A 96 -9.43 -2.49 8.30
N LEU A 97 -8.48 -1.54 8.40
CA LEU A 97 -7.33 -1.65 9.27
C LEU A 97 -7.54 -0.83 10.55
N SER A 98 -6.89 -1.24 11.64
CA SER A 98 -6.74 -0.37 12.80
C SER A 98 -5.86 0.83 12.43
N TYR A 99 -5.93 1.91 13.20
CA TYR A 99 -5.10 3.09 12.98
C TYR A 99 -3.59 2.76 12.89
N ILE A 100 -3.10 1.91 13.79
CA ILE A 100 -1.69 1.50 13.83
C ILE A 100 -1.34 0.63 12.62
N ASP A 101 -2.20 -0.33 12.27
CA ASP A 101 -1.97 -1.21 11.11
C ASP A 101 -2.03 -0.42 9.79
N ALA A 102 -2.84 0.63 9.72
CA ALA A 102 -2.93 1.51 8.56
C ALA A 102 -1.62 2.27 8.32
N HIS A 103 -1.02 2.86 9.36
CA HIS A 103 0.30 3.50 9.26
C HIS A 103 1.39 2.53 8.81
N ASP A 104 1.50 1.37 9.46
CA ASP A 104 2.48 0.35 9.10
C ASP A 104 2.29 -0.14 7.65
N PHE A 105 1.04 -0.34 7.22
CA PHE A 105 0.74 -0.69 5.83
C PHE A 105 1.22 0.38 4.85
N LEU A 106 0.91 1.66 5.10
CA LEU A 106 1.28 2.78 4.24
C LEU A 106 2.80 2.91 4.13
N HIS A 107 3.52 2.80 5.24
CA HIS A 107 4.99 2.88 5.25
C HIS A 107 5.60 1.73 4.45
N LYS A 108 5.10 0.50 4.62
CA LYS A 108 5.58 -0.67 3.86
C LYS A 108 5.37 -0.50 2.36
N GLN A 109 4.21 0.00 1.94
CA GLN A 109 3.93 0.25 0.53
C GLN A 109 4.81 1.36 -0.06
N PHE A 110 5.02 2.42 0.72
CA PHE A 110 5.91 3.53 0.35
C PHE A 110 7.35 3.04 0.18
N GLN A 111 7.90 2.32 1.16
CA GLN A 111 9.26 1.79 1.10
C GLN A 111 9.43 0.79 -0.05
N HIS A 112 8.44 -0.07 -0.27
CA HIS A 112 8.48 -1.00 -1.41
C HIS A 112 8.60 -0.26 -2.75
N SER A 113 7.81 0.79 -2.96
CA SER A 113 7.86 1.59 -4.19
C SER A 113 9.16 2.39 -4.30
N LYS A 114 9.66 2.92 -3.18
CA LYS A 114 10.96 3.60 -3.11
C LYS A 114 12.10 2.66 -3.50
N ASP A 115 12.10 1.44 -2.98
CA ASP A 115 13.10 0.42 -3.29
C ASP A 115 13.08 0.04 -4.77
N LEU A 116 11.90 -0.09 -5.38
CA LEU A 116 11.77 -0.35 -6.81
C LEU A 116 12.36 0.78 -7.67
N ILE A 117 12.21 2.04 -7.25
CA ILE A 117 12.76 3.20 -7.98
C ILE A 117 14.30 3.30 -7.83
N LEU A 118 14.82 2.98 -6.64
CA LEU A 118 16.24 3.18 -6.30
C LEU A 118 17.11 1.98 -6.68
N ASN A 119 16.61 0.76 -6.51
CA ASN A 119 17.43 -0.46 -6.54
C ASN A 119 17.17 -1.33 -7.77
N HIS A 120 16.20 -0.99 -8.61
CA HIS A 120 15.86 -1.78 -9.81
C HIS A 120 15.90 -0.93 -11.09
N GLU A 121 16.26 -1.57 -12.19
CA GLU A 121 16.09 -1.02 -13.53
C GLU A 121 14.62 -1.18 -13.94
N ILE A 122 13.85 -0.09 -13.80
CA ILE A 122 12.45 -0.03 -14.18
C ILE A 122 12.28 0.96 -15.34
N SER A 123 11.26 0.73 -16.17
CA SER A 123 10.87 1.67 -17.22
C SER A 123 10.35 2.99 -16.62
N GLU A 124 10.37 4.07 -17.40
CA GLU A 124 9.85 5.37 -16.97
C GLU A 124 8.36 5.30 -16.59
N ILE A 125 7.58 4.47 -17.30
CA ILE A 125 6.16 4.24 -16.99
C ILE A 125 6.00 3.59 -15.60
N GLN A 126 6.84 2.60 -15.30
CA GLN A 126 6.85 1.95 -13.99
C GLN A 126 7.32 2.92 -12.90
N GLU A 127 8.34 3.74 -13.18
CA GLU A 127 8.80 4.77 -12.25
C GLU A 127 7.66 5.75 -11.92
N HIS A 128 6.93 6.23 -12.92
CA HIS A 128 5.77 7.08 -12.70
C HIS A 128 4.69 6.40 -11.84
N TYR A 129 4.36 5.15 -12.15
CA TYR A 129 3.41 4.37 -11.36
C TYR A 129 3.82 4.27 -9.89
N HIS A 130 5.10 3.97 -9.61
CA HIS A 130 5.59 3.85 -8.24
C HIS A 130 5.67 5.20 -7.52
N ARG A 131 6.01 6.29 -8.21
CA ARG A 131 5.96 7.64 -7.63
C ARG A 131 4.54 8.04 -7.25
N GLU A 132 3.55 7.68 -8.05
CA GLU A 132 2.14 7.94 -7.71
C GLU A 132 1.65 7.07 -6.55
N ILE A 133 2.10 5.82 -6.42
CA ILE A 133 1.86 5.02 -5.21
C ILE A 133 2.44 5.73 -3.98
N MET A 134 3.70 6.18 -4.04
CA MET A 134 4.35 6.88 -2.93
C MET A 134 3.57 8.16 -2.53
N ARG A 135 3.08 8.93 -3.53
CA ARG A 135 2.24 10.11 -3.29
C ARG A 135 0.94 9.74 -2.56
N LEU A 136 0.25 8.69 -3.01
CA LEU A 136 -0.98 8.21 -2.38
C LEU A 136 -0.73 7.75 -0.94
N CYS A 137 0.38 7.04 -0.68
CA CYS A 137 0.75 6.63 0.66
C CYS A 137 0.98 7.83 1.59
N TYR A 138 1.78 8.80 1.14
CA TYR A 138 2.05 10.05 1.88
C TYR A 138 0.76 10.83 2.20
N GLU A 139 -0.13 11.00 1.23
CA GLU A 139 -1.38 11.75 1.44
C GLU A 139 -2.29 11.06 2.46
N ASN A 140 -2.44 9.74 2.37
CA ASN A 140 -3.26 8.97 3.30
C ASN A 140 -2.65 8.93 4.71
N ASP A 141 -1.33 8.78 4.81
CA ASP A 141 -0.61 8.81 6.09
C ASP A 141 -0.82 10.15 6.80
N ARG A 142 -0.75 11.27 6.06
CA ARG A 142 -1.04 12.60 6.57
C ARG A 142 -2.49 12.75 7.03
N LEU A 143 -3.46 12.21 6.27
CA LEU A 143 -4.88 12.30 6.61
C LEU A 143 -5.22 11.54 7.89
N LEU A 144 -4.66 10.34 8.07
CA LEU A 144 -4.85 9.57 9.30
C LEU A 144 -4.40 10.36 10.54
N ASN A 145 -3.29 11.10 10.43
CA ASN A 145 -2.82 11.96 11.51
C ASN A 145 -3.72 13.16 11.77
N LEU A 146 -4.30 13.78 10.74
CA LEU A 146 -5.22 14.91 10.90
C LEU A 146 -6.54 14.49 11.56
N ASP A 147 -7.07 13.32 11.21
CA ASP A 147 -8.29 12.79 11.81
C ASP A 147 -8.09 12.39 13.29
N SER A 148 -6.85 12.09 13.70
CA SER A 148 -6.52 11.82 15.10
C SER A 148 -6.56 13.07 16.01
N ASP A 149 -6.41 14.28 15.44
CA ASP A 149 -6.42 15.55 16.20
C ASP A 149 -7.84 16.10 16.45
N ILE A 150 -8.87 15.60 15.74
CA ILE A 150 -10.28 16.06 15.89
C ILE A 150 -11.01 15.32 17.04
N GLY A 151 -10.32 14.41 17.74
CA GLY A 151 -10.88 13.50 18.74
C GLY A 151 -10.42 13.71 20.20
N ALA A 152 -9.97 14.90 20.60
CA ALA A 152 -9.71 15.21 22.02
C ALA A 152 -10.68 16.33 22.50
N PRO A 153 -11.29 16.18 23.70
CA PRO A 153 -12.43 16.99 24.16
C PRO A 153 -12.14 18.49 24.29
#